data_AF-A0A8B6DY06-F1
#
_entry.id   AF-A0A8B6DY06-F1
#
_cell.length_a   1.000
_cell.length_b   1.000
_cell.length_c   1.000
_cell.angle_alpha   90.00
_cell.angle_beta   90.00
_cell.angle_gamma   90.00
#
_symmetry.space_group_name_H-M   'P 1'
#
loop_
_entity.id
_entity.type
_entity.pdbx_description
1 polymer ?
#
loop_
_entity_poly.entity_id
_entity_poly.type
_entity_poly.pdbx_seq_one_letter_code
_entity_poly.pdbx_strand_id
1 'polypeptide(L)'
;MFQKIVPCNMINEYIFQNFSKLEFLIATHSDLGTAFRNNNRLNILLKPLKNLKHLDISHNNFRIADIANLNLQNQYNVLQSFNGSNNGFNQVPSFFRHFRNLSFIDISYNNFSTFNRDERDIIDSLIGKAKVVLVGNPFKCSCSNLDFLKWAKQTKASYFGHLYCQLESGENTTFSDLFEYLDRFENRCHDKIWLIFSLSFTTLVVILVVFVVIYLRYRSAFQYFYLRIKLRLKQYEELDGDSYLYDVFICYNHNDVPWVVNFNRRLTAANFKTCLDAKDFIAGEAIAENILRAIDSSRKIIFIITEHFLQSTWGNYEMELTRMHAFQEGRENMVIVIMKDDLSIHQMPKVLKRFWYKVTCIKWYDQGIQPFQTEEIFYENVFSSLSIA
;
A
#
# COMPACT_ATOMS: atom_id res chain seq x y z
N MET A 1 57.70 -27.28 -42.40
CA MET A 1 56.90 -27.41 -41.16
C MET A 1 57.14 -28.83 -40.64
N PHE A 2 57.86 -28.99 -39.53
CA PHE A 2 58.10 -30.33 -38.95
C PHE A 2 56.93 -30.65 -38.01
N GLN A 3 56.08 -31.59 -38.40
CA GLN A 3 55.00 -32.10 -37.56
C GLN A 3 55.55 -33.27 -36.74
N LYS A 4 55.61 -33.11 -35.41
CA LYS A 4 56.00 -34.19 -34.49
C LYS A 4 54.73 -34.72 -33.82
N ILE A 5 54.34 -35.94 -34.18
CA ILE A 5 53.24 -36.66 -33.53
C ILE A 5 53.80 -37.31 -32.26
N VAL A 6 53.26 -36.95 -31.10
CA VAL A 6 53.65 -37.52 -29.80
C VAL A 6 52.49 -38.38 -29.30
N PRO A 7 52.68 -39.68 -29.03
CA PRO A 7 51.63 -40.51 -28.45
C PRO A 7 51.36 -40.13 -26.97
N CYS A 8 50.10 -40.18 -26.55
CA CYS A 8 49.65 -39.69 -25.23
C CYS A 8 50.34 -40.35 -24.03
N ASN A 9 50.80 -41.60 -24.19
CA ASN A 9 51.51 -42.35 -23.17
C ASN A 9 52.93 -41.81 -22.85
N MET A 10 53.46 -40.89 -23.67
CA MET A 10 54.77 -40.26 -23.47
C MET A 10 54.69 -38.80 -23.03
N ILE A 11 53.49 -38.30 -22.69
CA ILE A 11 53.30 -36.90 -22.28
C ILE A 11 53.81 -36.70 -20.85
N ASN A 12 55.00 -36.12 -20.73
CA ASN A 12 55.55 -35.58 -19.48
C ASN A 12 55.52 -34.05 -19.52
N GLU A 13 55.38 -33.40 -18.37
CA GLU A 13 55.34 -31.93 -18.19
C GLU A 13 56.58 -31.20 -18.76
N TYR A 14 57.68 -31.92 -18.98
CA TYR A 14 58.94 -31.40 -19.52
C TYR A 14 59.16 -31.66 -21.01
N ILE A 15 58.22 -32.28 -21.72
CA ILE A 15 58.40 -32.68 -23.13
C ILE A 15 58.76 -31.49 -24.05
N PHE A 16 58.34 -30.28 -23.69
CA PHE A 16 58.57 -29.06 -24.46
C PHE A 16 59.74 -28.19 -23.98
N GLN A 17 60.56 -28.64 -23.01
CA GLN A 17 61.65 -27.82 -22.46
C GLN A 17 62.59 -27.22 -23.53
N ASN A 18 62.85 -27.95 -24.61
CA ASN A 18 63.75 -27.52 -25.69
C ASN A 18 63.03 -26.96 -26.94
N PHE A 19 61.72 -26.71 -26.86
CA PHE A 19 60.88 -26.30 -27.99
C PHE A 19 60.56 -24.78 -27.99
N SER A 20 61.54 -23.94 -27.66
CA SER A 20 61.34 -22.49 -27.56
C SER A 20 60.95 -21.79 -28.88
N LYS A 21 61.26 -22.41 -30.03
CA LYS A 21 60.91 -21.93 -31.37
C LYS A 21 59.54 -22.43 -31.89
N LEU A 22 58.82 -23.25 -31.12
CA LEU A 22 57.55 -23.82 -31.55
C LEU A 22 56.48 -22.72 -31.65
N GLU A 23 55.88 -22.58 -32.83
CA GLU A 23 54.82 -21.59 -33.08
C GLU A 23 53.40 -22.18 -33.01
N PHE A 24 53.26 -23.49 -33.23
CA PHE A 24 51.99 -24.21 -33.26
C PHE A 24 52.04 -25.38 -32.29
N LEU A 25 51.11 -25.42 -31.34
CA LEU A 25 50.88 -26.57 -30.47
C LEU A 25 49.43 -27.01 -30.66
N ILE A 26 49.25 -28.18 -31.27
CA ILE A 26 47.95 -28.82 -31.43
C ILE A 26 47.96 -30.08 -30.59
N ALA A 27 47.21 -30.06 -29.49
CA ALA A 27 47.02 -31.18 -28.60
C ALA A 27 45.52 -31.40 -28.47
N THR A 28 44.95 -32.33 -29.24
CA THR A 28 43.51 -32.61 -29.23
C THR A 28 43.27 -34.08 -28.94
N HIS A 29 42.12 -34.42 -28.35
CA HIS A 29 41.72 -35.81 -28.07
C HIS A 29 42.75 -36.59 -27.25
N SER A 30 43.51 -35.90 -26.39
CA SER A 30 44.61 -36.48 -25.61
C SER A 30 44.27 -36.63 -24.13
N ASP A 31 43.02 -36.35 -23.74
CA ASP A 31 42.50 -36.38 -22.36
C ASP A 31 43.39 -35.61 -21.38
N LEU A 32 43.99 -34.51 -21.83
CA LEU A 32 44.96 -33.74 -21.04
C LEU A 32 44.34 -33.14 -19.77
N GLY A 33 43.04 -32.87 -19.78
CA GLY A 33 42.32 -32.37 -18.62
C GLY A 33 42.32 -33.34 -17.45
N THR A 34 42.18 -34.64 -17.71
CA THR A 34 42.28 -35.65 -16.64
C THR A 34 43.74 -35.88 -16.25
N ALA A 35 44.65 -35.94 -17.23
CA ALA A 35 46.07 -36.20 -17.01
C ALA A 35 46.77 -35.11 -16.19
N PHE A 36 46.36 -33.85 -16.33
CA PHE A 36 46.97 -32.69 -15.65
C PHE A 36 46.13 -32.11 -14.51
N ARG A 37 45.02 -32.74 -14.15
CA ARG A 37 44.14 -32.31 -13.07
C ARG A 37 44.91 -32.04 -11.77
N ASN A 38 44.63 -30.89 -11.14
CA ASN A 38 45.13 -30.46 -9.82
C ASN A 38 46.65 -30.32 -9.62
N ASN A 39 47.48 -30.39 -10.67
CA ASN A 39 48.94 -30.47 -10.50
C ASN A 39 49.74 -29.31 -11.14
N ASN A 40 49.10 -28.24 -11.62
CA ASN A 40 49.76 -27.10 -12.32
C ASN A 40 50.69 -27.51 -13.49
N ARG A 41 50.63 -28.77 -13.95
CA ARG A 41 51.54 -29.32 -14.95
C ARG A 41 51.42 -28.63 -16.30
N LEU A 42 50.22 -28.14 -16.62
CA LEU A 42 49.99 -27.38 -17.83
C LEU A 42 50.79 -26.06 -17.87
N ASN A 43 51.03 -25.43 -16.71
CA ASN A 43 51.93 -24.28 -16.62
C ASN A 43 53.37 -24.67 -16.97
N ILE A 44 53.84 -25.78 -16.42
CA ILE A 44 55.20 -26.29 -16.67
C ILE A 44 55.37 -26.63 -18.16
N LEU A 45 54.35 -27.28 -18.74
CA LEU A 45 54.29 -27.69 -20.14
C LEU A 45 54.39 -26.50 -21.10
N LEU A 46 53.67 -25.41 -20.83
CA LEU A 46 53.56 -24.26 -21.73
C LEU A 46 54.63 -23.18 -21.47
N LYS A 47 55.21 -23.10 -20.26
CA LYS A 47 56.23 -22.11 -19.89
C LYS A 47 57.42 -22.01 -20.87
N PRO A 48 58.01 -23.09 -21.41
CA PRO A 48 59.16 -22.99 -22.33
C PRO A 48 58.81 -22.45 -23.73
N LEU A 49 57.53 -22.43 -24.11
CA LEU A 49 57.06 -22.15 -25.47
C LEU A 49 56.93 -20.64 -25.76
N LYS A 50 58.05 -19.92 -25.81
CA LYS A 50 58.08 -18.44 -25.91
C LYS A 50 57.53 -17.87 -27.23
N ASN A 51 57.61 -18.63 -28.33
CA ASN A 51 57.17 -18.19 -29.66
C ASN A 51 55.81 -18.77 -30.08
N LEU A 52 55.03 -19.30 -29.14
CA LEU A 52 53.77 -19.96 -29.44
C LEU A 52 52.71 -18.95 -29.93
N LYS A 53 52.33 -19.07 -31.20
CA LYS A 53 51.31 -18.24 -31.85
C LYS A 53 49.95 -18.91 -31.87
N HIS A 54 49.90 -20.23 -32.00
CA HIS A 54 48.66 -21.00 -32.08
C HIS A 54 48.65 -22.12 -31.06
N LEU A 55 47.67 -22.08 -30.17
CA LEU A 55 47.43 -23.11 -29.15
C LEU A 55 46.07 -23.73 -29.37
N ASP A 56 46.05 -25.03 -29.64
CA ASP A 56 44.84 -25.84 -29.71
C ASP A 56 44.88 -26.92 -28.62
N ILE A 57 43.95 -26.80 -27.67
CA ILE A 57 43.71 -27.72 -26.57
C ILE A 57 42.27 -28.26 -26.59
N SER A 58 41.62 -28.24 -27.75
CA SER A 58 40.25 -28.72 -27.91
C SER A 58 40.11 -30.23 -27.63
N HIS A 59 38.91 -30.67 -27.26
CA HIS A 59 38.61 -32.09 -27.00
C HIS A 59 39.54 -32.75 -25.96
N ASN A 60 39.81 -32.09 -24.83
CA ASN A 60 40.69 -32.63 -23.79
C ASN A 60 40.05 -32.74 -22.40
N ASN A 61 38.72 -32.56 -22.30
CA ASN A 61 37.99 -32.71 -21.04
C ASN A 61 38.50 -31.76 -19.92
N PHE A 62 39.06 -30.60 -20.28
CA PHE A 62 39.47 -29.60 -19.30
C PHE A 62 38.25 -28.96 -18.64
N ARG A 63 38.28 -28.81 -17.31
CA ARG A 63 37.35 -27.94 -16.57
C ARG A 63 38.01 -26.59 -16.33
N ILE A 64 37.23 -25.58 -15.94
CA ILE A 64 37.81 -24.27 -15.61
C ILE A 64 38.87 -24.38 -14.51
N ALA A 65 38.65 -25.22 -13.49
CA ALA A 65 39.57 -25.39 -12.37
C ALA A 65 40.96 -25.88 -12.80
N ASP A 66 41.06 -26.59 -13.92
CA ASP A 66 42.32 -27.12 -14.44
C ASP A 66 43.16 -26.01 -15.11
N ILE A 67 42.52 -24.93 -15.56
CA ILE A 67 43.17 -23.85 -16.33
C ILE A 67 43.06 -22.45 -15.70
N ALA A 68 42.25 -22.27 -14.64
CA ALA A 68 42.02 -20.96 -14.03
C ALA A 68 43.30 -20.29 -13.54
N ASN A 69 44.26 -21.10 -13.06
CA ASN A 69 45.56 -20.63 -12.55
C ASN A 69 46.68 -20.71 -13.59
N LEU A 70 46.32 -20.80 -14.87
CA LEU A 70 47.30 -20.87 -15.93
C LEU A 70 48.04 -19.53 -16.06
N ASN A 71 49.36 -19.54 -15.91
CA ASN A 71 50.21 -18.37 -16.06
C ASN A 71 50.93 -18.43 -17.42
N LEU A 72 50.43 -17.63 -18.37
CA LEU A 72 50.93 -17.53 -19.73
C LEU A 72 51.74 -16.26 -20.00
N GLN A 73 52.48 -15.76 -19.00
CA GLN A 73 53.34 -14.57 -19.12
C GLN A 73 54.21 -14.54 -20.39
N ASN A 74 54.80 -15.68 -20.76
CA ASN A 74 55.66 -15.77 -21.94
C ASN A 74 54.86 -15.70 -23.26
N GLN A 75 53.56 -15.99 -23.24
CA GLN A 75 52.70 -16.05 -24.42
C GLN A 75 51.78 -14.83 -24.55
N TYR A 76 51.60 -13.99 -23.52
CA TYR A 76 50.67 -12.85 -23.53
C TYR A 76 50.86 -11.89 -24.72
N ASN A 77 52.09 -11.70 -25.21
CA ASN A 77 52.37 -10.81 -26.33
C ASN A 77 52.52 -11.53 -27.68
N VAL A 78 52.46 -12.86 -27.72
CA VAL A 78 52.80 -13.65 -28.92
C VAL A 78 51.62 -14.46 -29.43
N LEU A 79 50.76 -14.96 -28.53
CA LEU A 79 49.65 -15.82 -28.90
C LEU A 79 48.63 -15.06 -29.77
N GLN A 80 48.31 -15.64 -30.92
CA GLN A 80 47.40 -15.09 -31.94
C GLN A 80 46.09 -15.88 -32.03
N SER A 81 46.12 -17.18 -31.73
CA SER A 81 44.97 -18.07 -31.81
C SER A 81 44.92 -19.02 -30.62
N PHE A 82 43.74 -19.13 -30.01
CA PHE A 82 43.46 -20.08 -28.95
C PHE A 82 42.21 -20.90 -29.31
N ASN A 83 42.34 -22.23 -29.38
CA ASN A 83 41.22 -23.15 -29.52
C ASN A 83 41.08 -23.99 -28.25
N GLY A 84 40.00 -23.75 -27.51
CA GLY A 84 39.60 -24.50 -26.32
C GLY A 84 38.19 -25.10 -26.46
N SER A 85 37.71 -25.29 -27.69
CA SER A 85 36.39 -25.89 -27.94
C SER A 85 36.27 -27.33 -27.41
N ASN A 86 35.04 -27.80 -27.21
CA ASN A 86 34.75 -29.18 -26.78
C ASN A 86 35.47 -29.56 -25.47
N ASN A 87 35.37 -28.67 -24.48
CA ASN A 87 35.86 -28.88 -23.12
C ASN A 87 34.70 -28.66 -22.12
N GLY A 88 35.02 -28.66 -20.82
CA GLY A 88 34.08 -28.42 -19.74
C GLY A 88 34.19 -27.02 -19.13
N PHE A 89 34.53 -25.98 -19.91
CA PHE A 89 34.60 -24.62 -19.40
C PHE A 89 33.21 -24.09 -19.09
N ASN A 90 33.02 -23.55 -17.89
CA ASN A 90 31.78 -22.90 -17.47
C ASN A 90 31.99 -21.43 -17.07
N GLN A 91 33.23 -20.94 -17.17
CA GLN A 91 33.65 -19.58 -16.84
C GLN A 91 34.77 -19.14 -17.78
N VAL A 92 34.86 -17.84 -18.05
CA VAL A 92 35.86 -17.30 -18.97
C VAL A 92 37.20 -17.18 -18.22
N PRO A 93 38.27 -17.85 -18.67
CA PRO A 93 39.58 -17.76 -18.01
C PRO A 93 40.11 -16.33 -17.91
N SER A 94 40.55 -15.93 -16.70
CA SER A 94 41.00 -14.57 -16.39
C SER A 94 42.24 -14.15 -17.19
N PHE A 95 43.11 -15.09 -17.54
CA PHE A 95 44.33 -14.82 -18.30
C PHE A 95 44.05 -14.26 -19.70
N PHE A 96 42.82 -14.37 -20.23
CA PHE A 96 42.47 -13.79 -21.52
C PHE A 96 42.63 -12.27 -21.55
N ARG A 97 42.45 -11.59 -20.41
CA ARG A 97 42.62 -10.13 -20.27
C ARG A 97 44.05 -9.66 -20.60
N HIS A 98 45.05 -10.56 -20.49
CA HIS A 98 46.45 -10.21 -20.65
C HIS A 98 46.96 -10.33 -22.08
N PHE A 99 46.22 -11.02 -22.98
CA PHE A 99 46.68 -11.18 -24.35
C PHE A 99 46.53 -9.90 -25.17
N ARG A 100 47.60 -9.49 -25.85
CA ARG A 100 47.62 -8.26 -26.67
C ARG A 100 47.40 -8.49 -28.16
N ASN A 101 47.85 -9.64 -28.66
CA ASN A 101 47.88 -9.98 -30.09
C ASN A 101 46.89 -11.08 -30.49
N LEU A 102 45.98 -11.44 -29.58
CA LEU A 102 45.00 -12.48 -29.82
C LEU A 102 43.99 -12.03 -30.89
N SER A 103 43.81 -12.85 -31.91
CA SER A 103 42.98 -12.58 -33.09
C SER A 103 41.84 -13.58 -33.27
N PHE A 104 41.96 -14.76 -32.65
CA PHE A 104 40.97 -15.82 -32.75
C PHE A 104 40.87 -16.59 -31.43
N ILE A 105 39.64 -16.78 -30.96
CA ILE A 105 39.30 -17.55 -29.77
C ILE A 105 38.14 -18.45 -30.12
N ASP A 106 38.33 -19.76 -29.96
CA ASP A 106 37.25 -20.73 -30.03
C ASP A 106 37.04 -21.37 -28.66
N ILE A 107 35.87 -21.10 -28.07
CA ILE A 107 35.39 -21.72 -26.83
C ILE A 107 33.97 -22.28 -27.04
N SER A 108 33.68 -22.72 -28.26
CA SER A 108 32.45 -23.42 -28.63
C SER A 108 32.32 -24.77 -27.92
N TYR A 109 31.09 -25.28 -27.83
CA TYR A 109 30.78 -26.59 -27.25
C TYR A 109 31.40 -26.80 -25.86
N ASN A 110 31.21 -25.80 -24.99
CA ASN A 110 31.58 -25.84 -23.59
C ASN A 110 30.29 -25.78 -22.74
N ASN A 111 30.39 -25.46 -21.44
CA ASN A 111 29.28 -25.42 -20.49
C ASN A 111 28.96 -24.01 -19.99
N PHE A 112 29.11 -22.99 -20.85
CA PHE A 112 28.76 -21.62 -20.52
C PHE A 112 27.23 -21.43 -20.48
N SER A 113 26.72 -20.96 -19.34
CA SER A 113 25.28 -20.68 -19.16
C SER A 113 24.93 -19.19 -19.08
N THR A 114 25.87 -18.36 -18.63
CA THR A 114 25.76 -16.90 -18.55
C THR A 114 27.16 -16.33 -18.39
N PHE A 115 27.34 -15.03 -18.57
CA PHE A 115 28.56 -14.33 -18.16
C PHE A 115 28.29 -13.33 -17.04
N ASN A 116 29.13 -13.38 -16.01
CA ASN A 116 29.15 -12.39 -14.94
C ASN A 116 29.76 -11.07 -15.44
N ARG A 117 29.89 -10.07 -14.55
CA ARG A 117 30.44 -8.75 -14.93
C ARG A 117 31.91 -8.83 -15.38
N ASP A 118 32.76 -9.52 -14.62
CA ASP A 118 34.19 -9.60 -14.93
C ASP A 118 34.46 -10.36 -16.24
N GLU A 119 33.69 -11.41 -16.50
CA GLU A 119 33.75 -12.19 -17.74
C GLU A 119 33.33 -11.35 -18.95
N ARG A 120 32.27 -10.55 -18.80
CA ARG A 120 31.85 -9.58 -19.83
C ARG A 120 32.95 -8.55 -20.10
N ASP A 121 33.58 -8.02 -19.06
CA ASP A 121 34.70 -7.07 -19.21
C ASP A 121 35.92 -7.72 -19.93
N ILE A 122 36.19 -9.01 -19.68
CA ILE A 122 37.23 -9.76 -20.38
C ILE A 122 36.88 -9.88 -21.87
N ILE A 123 35.66 -10.31 -22.20
CA ILE A 123 35.21 -10.42 -23.59
C ILE A 123 35.23 -9.05 -24.26
N ASP A 124 34.78 -7.99 -23.58
CA ASP A 124 34.77 -6.62 -24.10
C ASP A 124 36.19 -6.12 -24.39
N SER A 125 37.18 -6.50 -23.58
CA SER A 125 38.60 -6.16 -23.83
C SER A 125 39.18 -6.78 -25.11
N LEU A 126 38.54 -7.86 -25.59
CA LEU A 126 38.89 -8.60 -26.80
C LEU A 126 38.10 -8.11 -28.04
N ILE A 127 37.04 -7.31 -27.84
CA ILE A 127 36.22 -6.78 -28.93
C ILE A 127 37.07 -5.93 -29.88
N GLY A 128 36.88 -6.14 -31.18
CA GLY A 128 37.63 -5.45 -32.24
C GLY A 128 39.04 -5.98 -32.47
N LYS A 129 39.56 -6.85 -31.59
CA LYS A 129 40.88 -7.48 -31.73
C LYS A 129 40.77 -8.94 -32.17
N ALA A 130 39.81 -9.67 -31.59
CA ALA A 130 39.64 -11.11 -31.82
C ALA A 130 38.24 -11.49 -32.30
N LYS A 131 38.18 -12.52 -33.15
CA LYS A 131 36.93 -13.27 -33.42
C LYS A 131 36.72 -14.28 -32.29
N VAL A 132 35.52 -14.27 -31.70
CA VAL A 132 35.17 -15.15 -30.57
C VAL A 132 34.04 -16.10 -31.00
N VAL A 133 34.29 -17.41 -30.92
CA VAL A 133 33.31 -18.46 -31.26
C VAL A 133 32.72 -19.03 -29.97
N LEU A 134 31.41 -18.90 -29.80
CA LEU A 134 30.66 -19.30 -28.60
C LEU A 134 29.55 -20.34 -28.88
N VAL A 135 29.42 -20.82 -30.12
CA VAL A 135 28.34 -21.73 -30.53
C VAL A 135 28.36 -23.03 -29.73
N GLY A 136 27.18 -23.63 -29.52
CA GLY A 136 27.07 -24.93 -28.85
C GLY A 136 27.19 -24.87 -27.32
N ASN A 137 27.16 -23.68 -26.72
CA ASN A 137 27.11 -23.49 -25.28
C ASN A 137 25.66 -23.39 -24.76
N PRO A 138 25.34 -23.97 -23.59
CA PRO A 138 23.99 -24.01 -23.03
C PRO A 138 23.62 -22.71 -22.29
N PHE A 139 23.57 -21.59 -23.02
CA PHE A 139 23.16 -20.30 -22.43
C PHE A 139 21.71 -20.37 -21.91
N LYS A 140 21.47 -19.76 -20.75
CA LYS A 140 20.12 -19.64 -20.18
C LYS A 140 19.55 -18.26 -20.50
N CYS A 141 18.24 -18.21 -20.72
CA CYS A 141 17.47 -16.98 -20.92
C CYS A 141 16.38 -16.90 -19.85
N SER A 142 16.74 -16.29 -18.73
CA SER A 142 15.90 -16.19 -17.54
C SER A 142 15.86 -14.76 -17.03
N CYS A 143 14.91 -14.46 -16.16
CA CYS A 143 14.87 -13.15 -15.50
C CYS A 143 16.08 -12.92 -14.59
N SER A 144 16.70 -14.00 -14.10
CA SER A 144 17.89 -13.95 -13.25
C SER A 144 19.16 -13.48 -13.95
N ASN A 145 19.26 -13.57 -15.28
CA ASN A 145 20.45 -13.16 -16.03
C ASN A 145 20.15 -12.10 -17.11
N LEU A 146 19.10 -11.29 -16.88
CA LEU A 146 18.68 -10.22 -17.79
C LEU A 146 19.83 -9.25 -18.13
N ASP A 147 20.71 -8.95 -17.18
CA ASP A 147 21.88 -8.08 -17.41
C ASP A 147 22.86 -8.67 -18.44
N PHE A 148 23.05 -9.99 -18.44
CA PHE A 148 23.85 -10.68 -19.45
C PHE A 148 23.18 -10.59 -20.82
N LEU A 149 21.87 -10.81 -20.90
CA LEU A 149 21.11 -10.73 -22.16
C LEU A 149 21.14 -9.32 -22.75
N LYS A 150 21.01 -8.29 -21.92
CA LYS A 150 21.15 -6.88 -22.33
C LYS A 150 22.56 -6.59 -22.87
N TRP A 151 23.58 -7.02 -22.15
CA TRP A 151 24.97 -6.90 -22.63
C TRP A 151 25.17 -7.65 -23.95
N ALA A 152 24.64 -8.86 -24.09
CA ALA A 152 24.76 -9.67 -25.30
C ALA A 152 24.06 -9.03 -26.51
N LYS A 153 22.99 -8.25 -26.30
CA LYS A 153 22.32 -7.46 -27.37
C LYS A 153 23.14 -6.25 -27.81
N GLN A 154 23.82 -5.60 -26.86
CA GLN A 154 24.53 -4.33 -27.10
C GLN A 154 25.97 -4.52 -27.56
N THR A 155 26.59 -5.64 -27.20
CA THR A 155 27.98 -5.92 -27.53
C THR A 155 28.18 -6.00 -29.04
N LYS A 156 29.23 -5.33 -29.53
CA LYS A 156 29.68 -5.39 -30.93
C LYS A 156 30.58 -6.60 -31.19
N ALA A 157 30.69 -7.52 -30.23
CA ALA A 157 31.45 -8.74 -30.41
C ALA A 157 30.92 -9.50 -31.64
N SER A 158 31.81 -9.75 -32.60
CA SER A 158 31.51 -10.57 -33.77
C SER A 158 31.48 -12.03 -33.33
N TYR A 159 30.34 -12.49 -32.79
CA TYR A 159 30.10 -13.90 -32.54
C TYR A 159 29.91 -14.62 -33.86
N PHE A 160 30.68 -15.68 -34.09
CA PHE A 160 30.50 -16.50 -35.28
C PHE A 160 29.44 -17.58 -35.03
N GLY A 161 28.34 -17.57 -35.78
CA GLY A 161 27.28 -18.58 -35.77
C GLY A 161 26.03 -18.21 -34.96
N HIS A 162 24.98 -19.04 -35.05
CA HIS A 162 23.72 -18.83 -34.34
C HIS A 162 23.85 -19.30 -32.89
N LEU A 163 23.75 -18.36 -31.95
CA LEU A 163 23.69 -18.65 -30.52
C LEU A 163 22.26 -19.01 -30.14
N TYR A 164 22.12 -20.06 -29.35
CA TYR A 164 20.87 -20.51 -28.78
C TYR A 164 20.89 -20.26 -27.28
N CYS A 165 19.73 -19.99 -26.70
CA CYS A 165 19.54 -20.02 -25.27
C CYS A 165 18.28 -20.78 -24.89
N GLN A 166 18.32 -21.38 -23.71
CA GLN A 166 17.23 -22.13 -23.12
C GLN A 166 16.40 -21.23 -22.20
N LEU A 167 15.09 -21.15 -22.46
CA LEU A 167 14.13 -20.46 -21.61
C LEU A 167 13.84 -21.26 -20.34
N GLU A 168 13.27 -20.60 -19.32
CA GLU A 168 12.82 -21.28 -18.09
C GLU A 168 11.73 -22.34 -18.34
N SER A 169 10.99 -22.23 -19.46
CA SER A 169 10.03 -23.24 -19.93
C SER A 169 10.70 -24.53 -20.45
N GLY A 170 12.01 -24.53 -20.66
CA GLY A 170 12.77 -25.63 -21.26
C GLY A 170 12.91 -25.56 -22.78
N GLU A 171 12.22 -24.63 -23.44
CA GLU A 171 12.32 -24.40 -24.89
C GLU A 171 13.61 -23.66 -25.27
N ASN A 172 14.17 -23.97 -26.44
CA ASN A 172 15.33 -23.28 -26.98
C ASN A 172 14.88 -22.18 -27.96
N THR A 173 15.45 -20.99 -27.81
CA THR A 173 15.27 -19.85 -28.74
C THR A 173 16.63 -19.35 -29.23
N THR A 174 16.68 -18.67 -30.36
CA THR A 174 17.92 -18.01 -30.79
C THR A 174 18.07 -16.66 -30.09
N PHE A 175 19.31 -16.21 -29.89
CA PHE A 175 19.56 -14.85 -29.37
C PHE A 175 18.98 -13.78 -30.31
N SER A 176 18.99 -14.01 -31.63
CA SER A 176 18.41 -13.08 -32.60
C SER A 176 16.91 -12.88 -32.38
N ASP A 177 16.16 -13.98 -32.25
CA ASP A 177 14.72 -13.94 -32.02
C ASP A 177 14.42 -13.29 -30.66
N LEU A 178 15.17 -13.68 -29.62
CA LEU A 178 15.05 -13.09 -28.29
C LEU A 178 15.24 -11.57 -28.29
N PHE A 179 16.24 -11.08 -29.03
CA PHE A 179 16.58 -9.66 -29.05
C PHE A 179 15.51 -8.78 -29.68
N GLU A 180 14.70 -9.33 -30.59
CA GLU A 180 13.54 -8.65 -31.19
C GLU A 180 12.45 -8.35 -30.14
N TYR A 181 12.25 -9.24 -29.17
CA TYR A 181 11.25 -9.06 -28.11
C TYR A 181 11.85 -8.84 -26.71
N LEU A 182 13.14 -8.52 -26.60
CA LEU A 182 13.83 -8.38 -25.31
C LEU A 182 13.18 -7.36 -24.39
N ASP A 183 12.66 -6.24 -24.93
CA ASP A 183 12.00 -5.21 -24.12
C ASP A 183 10.68 -5.73 -23.51
N ARG A 184 9.94 -6.58 -24.24
CA ARG A 184 8.75 -7.28 -23.72
C ARG A 184 9.12 -8.38 -22.73
N PHE A 185 10.27 -9.03 -22.92
CA PHE A 185 10.80 -10.02 -22.00
C PHE A 185 11.19 -9.37 -20.66
N GLU A 186 11.90 -8.24 -20.69
CA GLU A 186 12.22 -7.44 -19.51
C GLU A 186 10.97 -7.00 -18.73
N ASN A 187 9.94 -6.53 -19.43
CA ASN A 187 8.67 -6.17 -18.78
C ASN A 187 7.97 -7.36 -18.10
N ARG A 188 8.19 -8.61 -18.56
CA ARG A 188 7.69 -9.81 -17.89
C ARG A 188 8.48 -10.16 -16.62
N CYS A 189 9.75 -9.74 -16.55
CA CYS A 189 10.62 -9.94 -15.40
C CYS A 189 10.37 -8.93 -14.27
N HIS A 190 9.68 -7.83 -14.54
CA HIS A 190 9.28 -6.89 -13.49
C HIS A 190 8.16 -7.48 -12.62
N ASP A 191 8.43 -7.56 -11.32
CA ASP A 191 7.45 -7.98 -10.33
C ASP A 191 6.26 -7.02 -10.30
N LYS A 192 5.06 -7.56 -10.56
CA LYS A 192 3.80 -6.80 -10.52
C LYS A 192 3.32 -6.50 -9.08
N ILE A 193 4.17 -6.73 -8.09
CA ILE A 193 3.91 -6.52 -6.67
C ILE A 193 3.48 -5.07 -6.39
N TRP A 194 4.09 -4.09 -7.05
CA TRP A 194 3.75 -2.68 -6.88
C TRP A 194 2.30 -2.35 -7.31
N LEU A 195 1.76 -3.04 -8.32
CA LEU A 195 0.37 -2.86 -8.74
C LEU A 195 -0.62 -3.33 -7.66
N ILE A 196 -0.29 -4.43 -6.98
CA ILE A 196 -1.11 -4.95 -5.88
C ILE A 196 -1.12 -3.96 -4.71
N PHE A 197 0.04 -3.42 -4.32
CA PHE A 197 0.11 -2.39 -3.28
C PHE A 197 -0.62 -1.10 -3.67
N SER A 198 -0.47 -0.65 -4.92
CA SER A 198 -1.16 0.55 -5.43
C SER A 198 -2.69 0.39 -5.40
N LEU A 199 -3.20 -0.75 -5.86
CA LEU A 199 -4.63 -1.05 -5.81
C LEU A 199 -5.15 -1.16 -4.36
N SER A 200 -4.36 -1.80 -3.49
CA SER A 200 -4.75 -1.96 -2.07
C SER A 200 -4.80 -0.61 -1.35
N PHE A 201 -3.81 0.27 -1.59
CA PHE A 201 -3.78 1.60 -0.98
C PHE A 201 -4.92 2.50 -1.46
N THR A 202 -5.21 2.50 -2.76
CA THR A 202 -6.30 3.30 -3.34
C THR A 202 -7.67 2.87 -2.79
N THR A 203 -7.93 1.57 -2.69
CA THR A 203 -9.18 1.07 -2.08
C THR A 203 -9.33 1.48 -0.61
N LEU A 204 -8.25 1.40 0.18
CA LEU A 204 -8.26 1.85 1.58
C LEU A 204 -8.60 3.34 1.71
N VAL A 205 -8.00 4.19 0.88
CA VAL A 205 -8.27 5.64 0.88
C VAL A 205 -9.74 5.92 0.56
N VAL A 206 -10.31 5.23 -0.43
CA VAL A 206 -11.74 5.37 -0.77
C VAL A 206 -12.64 4.97 0.39
N ILE A 207 -12.35 3.85 1.06
CA ILE A 207 -13.11 3.40 2.24
C ILE A 207 -13.06 4.44 3.37
N LEU A 208 -11.88 5.01 3.63
CA LEU A 208 -11.71 6.04 4.66
C LEU A 208 -12.51 7.31 4.32
N VAL A 209 -12.49 7.76 3.07
CA VAL A 209 -13.28 8.92 2.63
C VAL A 209 -14.77 8.66 2.80
N VAL A 210 -15.26 7.48 2.40
CA VAL A 210 -16.66 7.09 2.59
C VAL A 210 -17.04 7.09 4.08
N PHE A 211 -16.19 6.53 4.93
CA PHE A 211 -16.42 6.50 6.38
C PHE A 211 -16.48 7.91 6.97
N VAL A 212 -15.59 8.81 6.57
CA VAL A 212 -15.59 10.22 7.00
C VAL A 212 -16.86 10.93 6.54
N VAL A 213 -17.29 10.74 5.29
CA VAL A 213 -18.52 11.34 4.76
C VAL A 213 -19.74 10.84 5.54
N ILE A 214 -19.84 9.53 5.80
CA ILE A 214 -20.91 8.95 6.62
C ILE A 214 -20.88 9.53 8.04
N TYR A 215 -19.71 9.59 8.67
CA TYR A 215 -19.55 10.14 10.02
C TYR A 215 -20.01 11.61 10.08
N LEU A 216 -19.57 12.45 9.14
CA LEU A 216 -19.96 13.86 9.08
C LEU A 216 -21.46 14.02 8.79
N ARG A 217 -22.03 13.18 7.93
CA ARG A 217 -23.46 13.20 7.58
C ARG A 217 -24.36 12.83 8.76
N TYR A 218 -23.94 11.87 9.59
CA TYR A 218 -24.73 11.31 10.69
C TYR A 218 -24.22 11.69 12.08
N ARG A 219 -23.31 12.67 12.20
CA ARG A 219 -22.69 13.09 13.46
C ARG A 219 -23.68 13.32 14.60
N SER A 220 -24.79 14.04 14.34
CA SER A 220 -25.81 14.32 15.36
C SER A 220 -26.55 13.06 15.82
N ALA A 221 -26.79 12.11 14.90
CA ALA A 221 -27.40 10.83 15.25
C ALA A 221 -26.46 9.97 16.11
N PHE A 222 -25.16 9.94 15.78
CA PHE A 222 -24.16 9.25 16.60
C PHE A 222 -24.05 9.84 18.01
N GLN A 223 -24.03 11.16 18.14
CA GLN A 223 -23.98 11.83 19.45
C GLN A 223 -25.21 11.48 20.30
N TYR A 224 -26.40 11.54 19.71
CA TYR A 224 -27.63 11.13 20.39
C TYR A 224 -27.58 9.65 20.80
N PHE A 225 -27.20 8.75 19.90
CA PHE A 225 -27.16 7.30 20.19
C PHE A 225 -26.15 6.95 21.27
N TYR A 226 -24.96 7.56 21.23
CA TYR A 226 -23.95 7.43 22.27
C TYR A 226 -24.51 7.86 23.65
N LEU A 227 -25.17 9.01 23.69
CA LEU A 227 -25.75 9.54 24.92
C LEU A 227 -26.88 8.65 25.46
N ARG A 228 -27.74 8.12 24.59
CA ARG A 228 -28.80 7.14 24.96
C ARG A 228 -28.22 5.84 25.50
N ILE A 229 -27.18 5.29 24.87
CA ILE A 229 -26.50 4.09 25.39
C ILE A 229 -25.92 4.38 26.78
N LYS A 230 -25.22 5.51 26.93
CA LYS A 230 -24.63 5.90 28.21
C LYS A 230 -25.68 6.04 29.32
N LEU A 231 -26.83 6.65 29.01
CA LEU A 231 -27.95 6.75 29.95
C LEU A 231 -28.57 5.40 30.27
N ARG A 232 -28.79 4.51 29.30
CA ARG A 232 -29.28 3.15 29.54
C ARG A 232 -28.33 2.34 30.43
N LEU A 233 -27.02 2.49 30.24
CA LEU A 233 -26.02 1.84 31.08
C LEU A 233 -26.01 2.41 32.52
N LYS A 234 -26.31 3.71 32.69
CA LYS A 234 -26.46 4.33 34.01
C LYS A 234 -27.81 4.00 34.69
N GLN A 235 -28.90 3.89 33.91
CA GLN A 235 -30.27 3.70 34.41
C GLN A 235 -30.63 2.23 34.71
N TYR A 236 -29.67 1.30 34.68
CA TYR A 236 -29.91 -0.10 35.06
C TYR A 236 -30.26 -0.26 36.56
N GLU A 237 -30.30 0.81 37.37
CA GLU A 237 -30.61 0.75 38.80
C GLU A 237 -31.85 1.54 39.31
N GLU A 238 -32.57 2.37 38.52
CA GLU A 238 -33.49 3.36 39.16
C GLU A 238 -34.91 3.56 38.60
N LEU A 239 -35.43 2.79 37.63
CA LEU A 239 -36.82 2.99 37.18
C LEU A 239 -37.62 1.70 37.09
N ASP A 240 -38.27 1.35 38.20
CA ASP A 240 -39.40 0.44 38.26
C ASP A 240 -40.69 1.28 38.16
N GLY A 241 -41.42 1.15 37.04
CA GLY A 241 -42.78 1.71 36.87
C GLY A 241 -42.97 2.71 35.72
N ASP A 242 -44.04 2.49 34.94
CA ASP A 242 -44.53 3.29 33.79
C ASP A 242 -45.00 4.74 34.12
N SER A 243 -44.49 5.36 35.19
CA SER A 243 -44.91 6.70 35.62
C SER A 243 -43.84 7.76 35.40
N TYR A 244 -44.17 8.81 34.64
CA TYR A 244 -43.34 10.02 34.51
C TYR A 244 -43.18 10.73 35.86
N LEU A 245 -41.95 11.15 36.21
CA LEU A 245 -41.69 11.93 37.43
C LEU A 245 -42.30 13.34 37.34
N TYR A 246 -42.32 13.91 36.13
CA TYR A 246 -42.80 15.25 35.85
C TYR A 246 -43.91 15.22 34.79
N ASP A 247 -44.87 16.13 34.90
CA ASP A 247 -45.88 16.34 33.87
C ASP A 247 -45.29 17.13 32.70
N VAL A 248 -44.40 18.09 33.00
CA VAL A 248 -43.80 18.93 31.98
C VAL A 248 -42.35 19.33 32.28
N PHE A 249 -41.50 19.22 31.27
CA PHE A 249 -40.18 19.87 31.25
C PHE A 249 -40.28 21.19 30.49
N ILE A 250 -39.78 22.28 31.08
CA ILE A 250 -39.86 23.62 30.49
C ILE A 250 -38.47 24.03 30.00
N CYS A 251 -38.33 24.20 28.70
CA CYS A 251 -37.13 24.69 28.03
C CYS A 251 -37.28 26.20 27.75
N TYR A 252 -36.33 27.00 28.21
CA TYR A 252 -36.39 28.46 28.14
C TYR A 252 -34.98 29.07 28.10
N ASN A 253 -34.87 30.36 27.79
CA ASN A 253 -33.61 31.08 27.90
C ASN A 253 -33.46 31.70 29.30
N HIS A 254 -32.27 31.64 29.89
CA HIS A 254 -32.03 32.21 31.23
C HIS A 254 -32.34 33.72 31.36
N ASN A 255 -32.38 34.47 30.26
CA ASN A 255 -32.83 35.87 30.27
C ASN A 255 -34.34 36.02 30.54
N ASP A 256 -35.12 34.95 30.32
CA ASP A 256 -36.58 34.92 30.51
C ASP A 256 -36.99 34.35 31.89
N VAL A 257 -36.02 34.08 32.79
CA VAL A 257 -36.25 33.51 34.13
C VAL A 257 -37.37 34.21 34.91
N PRO A 258 -37.46 35.56 34.98
CA PRO A 258 -38.51 36.21 35.76
C PRO A 258 -39.93 35.82 35.33
N TRP A 259 -40.16 35.68 34.02
CA TRP A 259 -41.45 35.26 33.48
C TRP A 259 -41.68 33.76 33.73
N VAL A 260 -40.65 32.94 33.49
CA VAL A 260 -40.70 31.48 33.67
C VAL A 260 -41.01 31.10 35.11
N VAL A 261 -40.45 31.81 36.09
CA VAL A 261 -40.73 31.58 37.52
C VAL A 261 -42.21 31.82 37.84
N ASN A 262 -42.81 32.88 37.29
CA ASN A 262 -44.24 33.15 37.49
C ASN A 262 -45.12 32.10 36.77
N PHE A 263 -44.76 31.74 35.54
CA PHE A 263 -45.42 30.69 34.77
C PHE A 263 -45.38 29.34 35.50
N ASN A 264 -44.20 28.96 36.00
CA ASN A 264 -43.99 27.76 36.80
C ASN A 264 -44.86 27.76 38.06
N ARG A 265 -44.93 28.89 38.79
CA ARG A 265 -45.78 29.03 39.97
C ARG A 265 -47.26 28.75 39.66
N ARG A 266 -47.76 29.24 38.52
CA ARG A 266 -49.15 28.99 38.07
C ARG A 266 -49.38 27.52 37.73
N LEU A 267 -48.44 26.86 37.04
CA LEU A 267 -48.49 25.43 36.76
C LEU A 267 -48.51 24.58 38.05
N THR A 268 -47.62 24.88 39.01
CA THR A 268 -47.57 24.17 40.29
C THR A 268 -48.82 24.41 41.13
N ALA A 269 -49.39 25.62 41.11
CA ALA A 269 -50.67 25.92 41.78
C ALA A 269 -51.85 25.13 41.20
N ALA A 270 -51.76 24.75 39.92
CA ALA A 270 -52.71 23.86 39.25
C ALA A 270 -52.35 22.36 39.39
N ASN A 271 -51.44 22.01 40.31
CA ASN A 271 -50.97 20.64 40.61
C ASN A 271 -50.16 19.95 39.50
N PHE A 272 -49.60 20.67 38.53
CA PHE A 272 -48.65 20.08 37.57
C PHE A 272 -47.24 19.98 38.18
N LYS A 273 -46.60 18.82 38.02
CA LYS A 273 -45.18 18.61 38.36
C LYS A 273 -44.29 19.12 37.23
N THR A 274 -43.47 20.12 37.53
CA THR A 274 -42.62 20.81 36.56
C THR A 274 -41.15 20.46 36.76
N CYS A 275 -40.44 20.18 35.67
CA CYS A 275 -38.97 20.08 35.63
C CYS A 275 -38.38 21.38 35.04
N LEU A 276 -37.41 21.96 35.75
CA LEU A 276 -36.65 23.15 35.34
C LEU A 276 -35.15 22.85 35.40
N ASP A 277 -34.41 23.32 34.41
CA ASP A 277 -32.95 23.17 34.35
C ASP A 277 -32.22 23.74 35.59
N ALA A 278 -32.59 24.93 36.05
CA ALA A 278 -31.98 25.62 37.18
C ALA A 278 -32.28 24.96 38.55
N LYS A 279 -33.23 24.02 38.59
CA LYS A 279 -33.72 23.38 39.83
C LYS A 279 -33.41 21.89 39.87
N ASP A 280 -33.69 21.18 38.77
CA ASP A 280 -33.77 19.73 38.73
C ASP A 280 -32.57 19.08 38.03
N PHE A 281 -31.68 19.85 37.40
CA PHE A 281 -30.46 19.29 36.80
C PHE A 281 -29.44 18.88 37.86
N ILE A 282 -28.86 17.69 37.69
CA ILE A 282 -27.87 17.15 38.61
C ILE A 282 -26.53 17.83 38.35
N ALA A 283 -26.02 18.52 39.37
CA ALA A 283 -24.70 19.15 39.32
C ALA A 283 -23.59 18.10 39.13
N GLY A 284 -22.62 18.40 38.26
CA GLY A 284 -21.52 17.48 37.94
C GLY A 284 -21.81 16.52 36.78
N GLU A 285 -23.05 16.45 36.29
CA GLU A 285 -23.37 15.72 35.06
C GLU A 285 -23.31 16.61 33.82
N ALA A 286 -23.10 15.99 32.65
CA ALA A 286 -23.12 16.70 31.39
C ALA A 286 -24.52 17.27 31.12
N ILE A 287 -24.61 18.54 30.71
CA ILE A 287 -25.88 19.23 30.41
C ILE A 287 -26.75 18.41 29.45
N ALA A 288 -26.13 17.78 28.44
CA ALA A 288 -26.80 16.89 27.50
C ALA A 288 -27.49 15.68 28.16
N GLU A 289 -26.84 15.07 29.17
CA GLU A 289 -27.42 13.95 29.94
C GLU A 289 -28.60 14.42 30.78
N ASN A 290 -28.47 15.58 31.42
CA ASN A 290 -29.54 16.20 32.20
C ASN A 290 -30.77 16.52 31.33
N ILE A 291 -30.56 17.09 30.13
CA ILE A 291 -31.63 17.36 29.17
C ILE A 291 -32.34 16.06 28.77
N LEU A 292 -31.60 15.02 28.36
CA LEU A 292 -32.22 13.76 27.96
C LEU A 292 -32.98 13.09 29.13
N ARG A 293 -32.45 13.16 30.35
CA ARG A 293 -33.16 12.66 31.53
C ARG A 293 -34.44 13.44 31.80
N ALA A 294 -34.41 14.77 31.70
CA ALA A 294 -35.59 15.61 31.86
C ALA A 294 -36.65 15.30 30.81
N ILE A 295 -36.23 15.05 29.56
CA ILE A 295 -37.10 14.61 28.46
C ILE A 295 -37.73 13.23 28.77
N ASP A 296 -36.93 12.25 29.19
CA ASP A 296 -37.40 10.89 29.49
C ASP A 296 -38.37 10.86 30.67
N SER A 297 -38.08 11.65 31.70
CA SER A 297 -38.86 11.70 32.95
C SER A 297 -40.09 12.60 32.88
N SER A 298 -40.33 13.27 31.75
CA SER A 298 -41.46 14.19 31.56
C SER A 298 -42.50 13.69 30.56
N ARG A 299 -43.78 13.93 30.86
CA ARG A 299 -44.89 13.57 29.96
C ARG A 299 -44.95 14.48 28.72
N LYS A 300 -44.78 15.79 28.92
CA LYS A 300 -44.76 16.83 27.88
C LYS A 300 -43.50 17.68 28.00
N ILE A 301 -43.17 18.42 26.95
CA ILE A 301 -42.09 19.40 26.93
C ILE A 301 -42.66 20.72 26.40
N ILE A 302 -42.46 21.81 27.14
CA ILE A 302 -42.80 23.16 26.71
C ILE A 302 -41.52 23.88 26.30
N PHE A 303 -41.45 24.37 25.06
CA PHE A 303 -40.45 25.35 24.64
C PHE A 303 -41.04 26.76 24.73
N ILE A 304 -40.40 27.63 25.50
CA ILE A 304 -40.71 29.06 25.55
C ILE A 304 -39.83 29.75 24.52
N ILE A 305 -40.43 30.10 23.38
CA ILE A 305 -39.76 30.74 22.26
C ILE A 305 -39.93 32.26 22.38
N THR A 306 -38.81 32.94 22.63
CA THR A 306 -38.63 34.40 22.66
C THR A 306 -37.53 34.80 21.69
N GLU A 307 -37.34 36.10 21.43
CA GLU A 307 -36.16 36.58 20.71
C GLU A 307 -34.84 36.11 21.35
N HIS A 308 -34.77 36.11 22.69
CA HIS A 308 -33.61 35.61 23.43
C HIS A 308 -33.37 34.12 23.21
N PHE A 309 -34.44 33.31 23.20
CA PHE A 309 -34.35 31.88 22.91
C PHE A 309 -33.76 31.62 21.52
N LEU A 310 -34.21 32.35 20.49
CA LEU A 310 -33.75 32.19 19.12
C LEU A 310 -32.27 32.52 18.93
N GLN A 311 -31.72 33.42 19.74
CA GLN A 311 -30.31 33.80 19.72
C GLN A 311 -29.40 32.81 20.48
N SER A 312 -29.99 31.89 21.26
CA SER A 312 -29.22 30.95 22.08
C SER A 312 -28.76 29.71 21.31
N THR A 313 -27.52 29.28 21.57
CA THR A 313 -26.99 28.01 21.07
C THR A 313 -27.61 26.81 21.79
N TRP A 314 -27.92 26.95 23.08
CA TRP A 314 -28.49 25.90 23.92
C TRP A 314 -29.94 25.56 23.54
N GLY A 315 -30.80 26.54 23.25
CA GLY A 315 -32.18 26.29 22.83
C GLY A 315 -32.28 25.51 21.51
N ASN A 316 -31.32 25.70 20.60
CA ASN A 316 -31.21 24.90 19.37
C ASN A 316 -30.79 23.45 19.64
N TYR A 317 -29.90 23.24 20.62
CA TYR A 317 -29.42 21.92 21.00
C TYR A 317 -30.51 21.09 21.70
N GLU A 318 -31.18 21.67 22.70
CA GLU A 318 -32.33 21.07 23.39
C GLU A 318 -33.42 20.67 22.42
N MET A 319 -33.76 21.56 21.47
CA MET A 319 -34.79 21.30 20.49
C MET A 319 -34.41 20.18 19.52
N GLU A 320 -33.13 20.03 19.16
CA GLU A 320 -32.68 18.91 18.31
C GLU A 320 -32.65 17.58 19.09
N LEU A 321 -32.28 17.58 20.37
CA LEU A 321 -32.39 16.40 21.23
C LEU A 321 -33.84 15.97 21.42
N THR A 322 -34.74 16.91 21.77
CA THR A 322 -36.18 16.65 21.92
C THR A 322 -36.78 16.13 20.63
N ARG A 323 -36.42 16.70 19.47
CA ARG A 323 -36.86 16.18 18.17
C ARG A 323 -36.39 14.74 17.97
N MET A 324 -35.10 14.45 18.14
CA MET A 324 -34.58 13.09 17.95
C MET A 324 -35.28 12.08 18.88
N HIS A 325 -35.52 12.46 20.13
CA HIS A 325 -36.21 11.61 21.10
C HIS A 325 -37.69 11.40 20.73
N ALA A 326 -38.45 12.49 20.51
CA ALA A 326 -39.88 12.43 20.20
C ALA A 326 -40.17 11.63 18.92
N PHE A 327 -39.32 11.74 17.90
CA PHE A 327 -39.47 10.97 16.66
C PHE A 327 -39.10 9.48 16.82
N GLN A 328 -38.09 9.15 17.63
CA GLN A 328 -37.68 7.75 17.81
C GLN A 328 -38.63 6.95 18.72
N GLU A 329 -39.19 7.60 19.74
CA GLU A 329 -40.13 6.97 20.68
C GLU A 329 -41.60 7.11 20.23
N GLY A 330 -41.86 7.71 19.05
CA GLY A 330 -43.21 7.93 18.53
C GLY A 330 -44.07 8.93 19.34
N ARG A 331 -43.43 9.75 20.18
CA ARG A 331 -44.08 10.73 21.09
C ARG A 331 -44.15 12.12 20.48
N GLU A 332 -44.52 12.21 19.21
CA GLU A 332 -44.41 13.45 18.43
C GLU A 332 -45.32 14.58 18.97
N ASN A 333 -46.42 14.23 19.64
CA ASN A 333 -47.37 15.16 20.27
C ASN A 333 -46.94 15.61 21.69
N MET A 334 -45.72 15.31 22.13
CA MET A 334 -45.23 15.70 23.46
C MET A 334 -44.75 17.16 23.53
N VAL A 335 -44.55 17.81 22.38
CA VAL A 335 -43.95 19.14 22.30
C VAL A 335 -45.03 20.23 22.22
N ILE A 336 -44.97 21.17 23.14
CA ILE A 336 -45.77 22.39 23.17
C ILE A 336 -44.82 23.57 22.97
N VAL A 337 -45.19 24.52 22.12
CA VAL A 337 -44.43 25.75 21.89
C VAL A 337 -45.23 26.94 22.36
N ILE A 338 -44.70 27.68 23.32
CA ILE A 338 -45.22 28.97 23.75
C ILE A 338 -44.42 30.04 23.04
N MET A 339 -45.08 30.84 22.21
CA MET A 339 -44.45 32.00 21.57
C MET A 339 -44.74 33.24 22.39
N LYS A 340 -43.68 33.83 22.94
CA LYS A 340 -43.70 35.14 23.57
C LYS A 340 -43.01 36.06 22.57
N ASP A 341 -43.64 37.19 22.27
CA ASP A 341 -43.31 38.12 21.17
C ASP A 341 -43.97 37.74 19.82
N ASP A 342 -44.32 38.74 18.99
CA ASP A 342 -44.93 38.56 17.66
C ASP A 342 -43.92 38.05 16.62
N LEU A 343 -43.36 36.87 16.88
CA LEU A 343 -42.34 36.23 16.06
C LEU A 343 -42.98 35.57 14.83
N SER A 344 -42.36 35.81 13.67
CA SER A 344 -42.75 35.14 12.44
C SER A 344 -42.23 33.69 12.42
N ILE A 345 -42.98 32.78 11.80
CA ILE A 345 -42.54 31.39 11.58
C ILE A 345 -41.19 31.35 10.81
N HIS A 346 -40.90 32.36 9.99
CA HIS A 346 -39.65 32.47 9.25
C HIS A 346 -38.41 32.66 10.14
N GLN A 347 -38.57 33.21 11.34
CA GLN A 347 -37.48 33.36 12.32
C GLN A 347 -37.23 32.09 13.14
N MET A 348 -38.12 31.10 13.07
CA MET A 348 -38.01 29.87 13.85
C MET A 348 -36.80 29.00 13.46
N PRO A 349 -36.22 28.23 14.39
CA PRO A 349 -35.12 27.32 14.10
C PRO A 349 -35.51 26.28 13.04
N LYS A 350 -34.54 25.91 12.18
CA LYS A 350 -34.75 24.90 11.11
C LYS A 350 -35.28 23.59 11.66
N VAL A 351 -34.86 23.23 12.87
CA VAL A 351 -35.28 22.04 13.61
C VAL A 351 -36.79 22.07 13.85
N LEU A 352 -37.28 23.14 14.49
CA LEU A 352 -38.69 23.33 14.81
C LEU A 352 -39.57 23.39 13.56
N LYS A 353 -39.11 24.07 12.51
CA LYS A 353 -39.80 24.13 11.21
C LYS A 353 -40.08 22.77 10.59
N ARG A 354 -39.21 21.77 10.80
CA ARG A 354 -39.36 20.42 10.21
C ARG A 354 -40.51 19.62 10.82
N PHE A 355 -40.92 19.93 12.05
CA PHE A 355 -41.99 19.20 12.74
C PHE A 355 -43.09 20.10 13.29
N TRP A 356 -43.15 21.36 12.84
CA TRP A 356 -44.13 22.37 13.26
C TRP A 356 -45.58 21.87 13.21
N TYR A 357 -45.92 21.08 12.19
CA TYR A 357 -47.27 20.53 11.99
C TYR A 357 -47.69 19.51 13.06
N LYS A 358 -46.77 19.03 13.91
CA LYS A 358 -47.03 18.11 15.02
C LYS A 358 -46.97 18.79 16.40
N VAL A 359 -46.69 20.09 16.44
CA VAL A 359 -46.50 20.84 17.70
C VAL A 359 -47.78 21.60 18.05
N THR A 360 -48.15 21.57 19.33
CA THR A 360 -49.19 22.45 19.85
C THR A 360 -48.60 23.83 20.11
N CYS A 361 -49.07 24.85 19.39
CA CYS A 361 -48.56 26.21 19.52
C CYS A 361 -49.55 27.11 20.28
N ILE A 362 -49.06 27.78 21.32
CA ILE A 362 -49.82 28.70 22.17
C ILE A 362 -49.13 30.07 22.15
N LYS A 363 -49.87 31.12 21.85
CA LYS A 363 -49.34 32.50 21.84
C LYS A 363 -49.55 33.17 23.18
N TRP A 364 -48.51 33.83 23.68
CA TRP A 364 -48.61 34.78 24.79
C TRP A 364 -48.81 36.18 24.25
N TYR A 365 -49.91 36.84 24.62
CA TYR A 365 -50.23 38.20 24.18
C TYR A 365 -49.81 39.20 25.26
N ASP A 366 -48.79 40.02 24.98
CA ASP A 366 -48.47 41.15 25.84
C ASP A 366 -49.44 42.32 25.57
N GLN A 367 -50.33 42.52 26.54
CA GLN A 367 -51.14 43.73 26.79
C GLN A 367 -51.81 44.40 25.58
N GLY A 368 -52.98 43.87 25.20
CA GLY A 368 -53.99 44.57 24.40
C GLY A 368 -55.42 44.10 24.73
N ILE A 369 -56.21 45.00 25.33
CA ILE A 369 -57.65 44.96 25.70
C ILE A 369 -58.06 43.76 26.59
N GLN A 370 -58.47 44.06 27.84
CA GLN A 370 -58.86 43.12 28.93
C GLN A 370 -57.75 42.15 29.37
N PRO A 371 -56.69 42.64 30.06
CA PRO A 371 -55.50 41.85 30.42
C PRO A 371 -55.79 40.57 31.21
N PHE A 372 -56.80 40.61 32.08
CA PHE A 372 -57.15 39.50 32.96
C PHE A 372 -57.79 38.34 32.19
N GLN A 373 -58.72 38.63 31.26
CA GLN A 373 -59.40 37.60 30.47
C GLN A 373 -58.44 36.89 29.50
N THR A 374 -57.50 37.64 28.92
CA THR A 374 -56.49 37.08 28.01
C THR A 374 -55.47 36.18 28.72
N GLU A 375 -55.11 36.51 29.97
CA GLU A 375 -54.22 35.66 30.80
C GLU A 375 -54.92 34.35 31.19
N GLU A 376 -56.19 34.38 31.62
CA GLU A 376 -56.94 33.17 31.97
C GLU A 376 -57.10 32.23 30.77
N ILE A 377 -57.49 32.75 29.60
CA ILE A 377 -57.61 31.95 28.36
C ILE A 377 -56.27 31.32 27.97
N PHE A 378 -55.16 32.04 28.15
CA PHE A 378 -53.82 31.47 27.90
C PHE A 378 -53.57 30.26 28.81
N TYR A 379 -53.77 30.40 30.12
CA TYR A 379 -53.54 29.31 31.06
C TYR A 379 -54.51 28.15 30.86
N GLU A 380 -55.78 28.39 30.52
CA GLU A 380 -56.73 27.33 30.14
C GLU A 380 -56.22 26.50 28.95
N ASN A 381 -55.69 27.17 27.90
CA ASN A 381 -55.11 26.48 26.75
C ASN A 381 -53.85 25.69 27.11
N VAL A 382 -52.99 26.24 27.97
CA VAL A 382 -51.79 25.53 28.48
C VAL A 382 -52.22 24.29 29.26
N PHE A 383 -53.14 24.45 30.22
CA PHE A 383 -53.62 23.34 31.05
C PHE A 383 -54.30 22.28 30.19
N SER A 384 -55.17 22.66 29.26
CA SER A 384 -55.81 21.71 28.33
C SER A 384 -54.76 20.92 27.53
N SER A 385 -53.73 21.59 27.02
CA SER A 385 -52.65 20.95 26.24
C SER A 385 -51.80 19.98 27.07
N LEU A 386 -51.70 20.21 28.39
CA LEU A 386 -51.06 19.30 29.34
C LEU A 386 -52.00 18.18 29.82
N SER A 387 -53.32 18.40 29.75
CA SER A 387 -54.36 17.53 30.33
C SER A 387 -54.99 16.54 29.34
N ILE A 388 -54.65 16.58 28.05
CA ILE A 388 -55.28 15.70 27.05
C ILE A 388 -54.62 14.31 27.01
N ALA A 389 -55.49 13.33 27.31
CA ALA A 389 -55.53 11.88 27.06
C ALA A 389 -54.42 11.00 27.65
#